data_AF-A0A2K3JC12-F1
#
_entry.id   AF-A0A2K3JC12-F1
#
_cell.length_a   1.000
_cell.length_b   1.000
_cell.length_c   1.000
_cell.angle_alpha   90.00
_cell.angle_beta   90.00
_cell.angle_gamma   90.00
#
_symmetry.space_group_name_H-M   'P 1'
#
loop_
_entity.id
_entity.type
_entity.pdbx_description
1 polymer ?
#
loop_
_entity_poly.entity_id
_entity_poly.type
_entity_poly.pdbx_seq_one_letter_code
_entity_poly.pdbx_strand_id
1 'polypeptide(L)'
;VPMIRECPVCFELTVFQIIEILDRNLIIGEVKHAYSEDRYLTDGKLDQKKINQLVYTQPPSRYWTLGEGVADAFSVGKELK
;
A
#
# COMPACT_ATOMS: atom_id res chain seq x y z
N VAL A 1 8.38 4.32 -17.52
CA VAL A 1 9.24 4.65 -16.35
C VAL A 1 9.72 3.33 -15.76
N PRO A 2 10.97 3.18 -15.28
CA PRO A 2 11.41 1.89 -14.75
C PRO A 2 10.65 1.53 -13.46
N MET A 3 10.20 0.28 -13.38
CA MET A 3 9.59 -0.32 -12.19
C MET A 3 10.51 -1.41 -11.63
N ILE A 4 10.47 -1.65 -10.33
CA ILE A 4 11.28 -2.70 -9.68
C ILE A 4 10.54 -4.03 -9.83
N ARG A 5 11.13 -4.98 -10.56
CA ARG A 5 10.50 -6.27 -10.87
C ARG A 5 10.28 -7.13 -9.62
N GLU A 6 11.12 -6.97 -8.62
CA GLU A 6 11.10 -7.73 -7.38
C GLU A 6 10.06 -7.20 -6.36
N CYS A 7 9.51 -6.00 -6.58
CA CYS A 7 8.50 -5.45 -5.69
C CYS A 7 7.15 -6.19 -5.86
N PRO A 8 6.46 -6.55 -4.77
CA PRO A 8 5.20 -7.29 -4.86
C PRO A 8 4.07 -6.56 -5.59
N VAL A 9 4.08 -5.23 -5.52
CA VAL A 9 3.10 -4.34 -6.14
C VAL A 9 3.83 -3.12 -6.68
N CYS A 10 3.47 -2.69 -7.89
CA CYS A 10 3.92 -1.44 -8.49
C CYS A 10 2.75 -0.69 -9.09
N PHE A 11 2.77 0.64 -9.01
CA PHE A 11 1.78 1.51 -9.63
C PHE A 11 2.46 2.36 -10.69
N GLU A 12 1.87 2.42 -11.88
CA GLU A 12 2.22 3.42 -12.89
C GLU A 12 1.29 4.62 -12.72
N LEU A 13 1.88 5.81 -12.57
CA LEU A 13 1.14 7.04 -12.36
C LEU A 13 1.58 8.11 -13.36
N THR A 14 0.65 8.97 -13.77
CA THR A 14 0.95 10.25 -14.40
C THR A 14 0.80 11.38 -13.38
N VAL A 15 1.72 12.35 -13.36
CA VAL A 15 1.63 13.49 -12.44
C VAL A 15 0.39 14.30 -12.76
N PHE A 16 -0.48 14.45 -11.76
CA PHE A 16 -1.68 15.26 -11.83
C PHE A 16 -1.43 16.65 -11.24
N GLN A 17 -0.77 16.72 -10.08
CA GLN A 17 -0.48 17.97 -9.38
C GLN A 17 0.77 17.86 -8.51
N ILE A 18 1.47 18.97 -8.33
CA ILE A 18 2.55 19.12 -7.34
C ILE A 18 2.18 20.27 -6.42
N ILE A 19 2.23 20.05 -5.12
CA ILE A 19 1.93 21.04 -4.08
C ILE A 19 3.18 21.20 -3.20
N GLU A 20 3.70 22.41 -3.12
CA GLU A 20 4.82 22.75 -2.22
C GLU A 20 4.29 22.90 -0.78
N ILE A 21 4.88 22.17 0.15
CA ILE A 21 4.54 22.19 1.58
C ILE A 21 5.83 22.29 2.39
N LEU A 22 6.09 23.46 2.97
CA LEU A 22 7.30 23.75 3.73
C LEU A 22 8.57 23.44 2.92
N ASP A 23 9.30 22.41 3.31
CA ASP A 23 10.56 21.93 2.70
C ASP A 23 10.36 20.72 1.77
N ARG A 24 9.10 20.39 1.41
CA ARG A 24 8.75 19.16 0.67
C ARG A 24 7.72 19.41 -0.42
N ASN A 25 7.64 18.46 -1.35
CA ASN A 25 6.59 18.42 -2.38
C ASN A 25 5.64 17.25 -2.11
N LEU A 26 4.34 17.55 -2.03
CA LEU A 26 3.28 16.57 -2.15
C LEU A 26 2.96 16.39 -3.64
N ILE A 27 3.27 15.23 -4.19
CA ILE A 27 3.02 14.89 -5.59
C ILE A 27 1.78 14.01 -5.66
N ILE A 28 0.75 14.49 -6.35
CA ILE A 28 -0.49 13.77 -6.61
C ILE A 28 -0.37 13.16 -8.01
N GLY A 29 -0.47 11.83 -8.08
CA GLY A 29 -0.45 11.08 -9.34
C GLY A 29 -1.79 10.39 -9.61
N GLU A 30 -2.18 10.34 -10.87
CA GLU A 30 -3.30 9.55 -11.35
C GLU A 30 -2.81 8.13 -11.69
N VAL A 31 -3.39 7.10 -11.07
CA VAL A 31 -3.03 5.70 -11.32
C VAL A 31 -3.51 5.29 -12.71
N LYS A 32 -2.59 4.94 -13.60
CA LYS A 32 -2.88 4.39 -14.93
C LYS A 32 -2.94 2.88 -14.92
N HIS A 33 -2.00 2.24 -14.22
CA HIS A 33 -1.96 0.79 -14.06
C HIS A 33 -1.47 0.41 -12.66
N ALA A 34 -1.90 -0.77 -12.20
CA ALA A 34 -1.36 -1.45 -11.04
C ALA A 34 -0.88 -2.83 -11.48
N TYR A 35 0.31 -3.20 -11.03
CA TYR A 35 0.97 -4.46 -11.39
C TYR A 35 1.23 -5.27 -10.13
N SER A 36 0.95 -6.56 -10.21
CA SER A 36 1.33 -7.55 -9.21
C SER A 36 1.44 -8.93 -9.89
N GLU A 37 1.80 -9.94 -9.13
CA GLU A 37 1.93 -11.33 -9.59
C GLU A 37 0.93 -12.21 -8.84
N ASP A 38 0.45 -13.29 -9.47
CA ASP A 38 -0.53 -14.22 -8.86
C ASP A 38 -0.09 -14.77 -7.49
N ARG A 39 1.23 -14.91 -7.27
CA ARG A 39 1.80 -15.32 -5.98
C ARG A 39 1.52 -14.35 -4.83
N TYR A 40 1.11 -13.12 -5.11
CA TYR A 40 0.73 -12.10 -4.12
C TYR A 40 -0.80 -11.93 -4.01
N LEU A 41 -1.57 -12.75 -4.73
CA LEU A 41 -3.03 -12.69 -4.77
C LEU A 41 -3.66 -13.88 -4.02
N THR A 42 -4.83 -13.62 -3.45
CA THR A 42 -5.77 -14.62 -2.95
C THR A 42 -7.15 -14.22 -3.45
N ASP A 43 -7.83 -15.12 -4.18
CA ASP A 43 -9.12 -14.86 -4.83
C ASP A 43 -9.12 -13.60 -5.71
N GLY A 44 -8.04 -13.39 -6.47
CA GLY A 44 -7.87 -12.25 -7.37
C GLY A 44 -7.64 -10.90 -6.64
N LYS A 45 -7.45 -10.91 -5.32
CA LYS A 45 -7.21 -9.72 -4.50
C LYS A 45 -5.82 -9.77 -3.86
N LEU A 46 -5.23 -8.60 -3.63
CA LEU A 46 -3.96 -8.48 -2.93
C LEU A 46 -4.03 -9.09 -1.53
N ASP A 47 -3.19 -10.08 -1.29
CA ASP A 47 -3.05 -10.75 0.00
C ASP A 47 -1.95 -10.06 0.82
N GLN A 48 -2.35 -9.40 1.91
CA GLN A 48 -1.44 -8.60 2.72
C GLN A 48 -0.33 -9.44 3.38
N LYS A 49 -0.60 -10.73 3.66
CA LYS A 49 0.40 -11.64 4.22
C LYS A 49 1.41 -12.08 3.17
N LYS A 50 0.97 -12.38 1.95
CA LYS A 50 1.87 -12.74 0.83
C LYS A 50 2.75 -11.57 0.40
N ILE A 51 2.22 -10.35 0.43
CA ILE A 51 2.95 -9.13 0.08
C ILE A 51 4.01 -8.79 1.14
N ASN A 52 3.72 -9.02 2.43
CA ASN A 52 4.63 -8.77 3.55
C ASN A 52 5.28 -7.38 3.52
N GLN A 53 4.44 -6.34 3.49
CA GLN A 53 4.89 -4.95 3.37
C GLN A 53 5.73 -4.50 4.57
N LEU A 54 6.73 -3.65 4.29
CA LEU A 54 7.48 -2.95 5.33
C LEU A 54 6.71 -1.73 5.81
N VAL A 55 6.54 -1.61 7.12
CA VAL A 55 5.95 -0.45 7.79
C VAL A 55 7.06 0.32 8.50
N TYR A 56 7.18 1.60 8.22
CA TYR A 56 8.15 2.49 8.88
C TYR A 56 7.46 3.33 9.96
N THR A 57 8.03 3.37 11.16
CA THR A 57 7.56 4.23 12.26
C THR A 57 8.66 5.13 12.76
N GLN A 58 8.36 6.41 13.02
CA GLN A 58 9.29 7.37 13.61
C GLN A 58 8.57 8.26 14.65
N PRO A 59 9.11 8.42 15.88
CA PRO A 59 10.22 7.66 16.50
C PRO A 59 9.79 6.23 16.93
N PRO A 60 10.69 5.22 17.01
CA PRO A 60 12.16 5.27 17.04
C PRO A 60 12.89 4.96 15.70
N SER A 61 12.27 5.21 14.55
CA SER A 61 12.86 4.89 13.22
C SER A 61 13.13 3.40 13.05
N ARG A 62 12.04 2.61 13.05
CA ARG A 62 12.08 1.16 12.92
C ARG A 62 11.19 0.69 11.78
N TYR A 63 11.64 -0.38 11.11
CA TYR A 63 10.85 -1.13 10.16
C TYR A 63 10.20 -2.34 10.82
N TRP A 64 8.97 -2.61 10.40
CA TRP A 64 8.15 -3.72 10.89
C TRP A 64 7.52 -4.43 9.70
N THR A 65 7.11 -5.67 9.90
CA THR A 65 6.16 -6.36 9.02
C THR A 65 4.75 -6.15 9.54
N LEU A 66 3.75 -6.34 8.67
CA LEU A 66 2.35 -6.30 9.09
C LEU A 66 2.04 -7.46 10.05
N GLY A 67 1.39 -7.14 11.17
CA GLY A 67 0.91 -8.13 12.16
C GLY A 67 -0.27 -8.95 11.65
N GLU A 68 -0.90 -9.71 12.55
CA GLU A 68 -2.12 -10.48 12.21
C GLU A 68 -3.33 -9.58 11.93
N GLY A 69 -4.20 -10.05 11.04
CA GLY A 69 -5.51 -9.44 10.85
C GLY A 69 -6.34 -9.58 12.12
N VAL A 70 -6.90 -8.48 12.59
CA VAL A 70 -7.63 -8.46 13.88
C VAL A 70 -9.10 -8.80 13.69
N ALA A 71 -9.75 -8.28 12.65
CA ALA A 71 -11.14 -8.57 12.28
C ALA A 71 -11.48 -8.00 10.89
N ASP A 72 -12.65 -8.35 10.36
CA ASP A 72 -13.17 -7.79 9.12
C ASP A 72 -13.67 -6.34 9.29
N ALA A 73 -13.12 -5.43 8.48
CA ALA A 73 -13.60 -4.06 8.38
C ALA A 73 -15.06 -4.02 7.88
N PHE A 74 -15.84 -3.04 8.36
CA PHE A 74 -17.27 -2.89 8.03
C PHE A 74 -18.15 -4.11 8.39
N SER A 75 -17.69 -4.98 9.28
CA SER A 75 -18.41 -6.17 9.76
C SER A 75 -18.74 -6.07 11.25
N VAL A 76 -17.74 -6.13 12.13
CA VAL A 76 -17.90 -6.25 13.60
C VAL A 76 -18.84 -5.20 14.21
N GLY A 77 -18.75 -3.94 13.76
CA GLY A 77 -19.61 -2.87 14.28
C GLY A 77 -21.10 -3.04 13.99
N LYS A 78 -21.50 -3.94 13.08
CA LYS A 78 -22.91 -4.22 12.77
C LYS A 78 -23.60 -5.00 13.89
N GLU A 79 -22.85 -5.73 14.71
CA GLU A 79 -23.38 -6.53 15.84
C GLU A 79 -23.74 -5.66 17.06
N LEU A 80 -23.24 -4.42 17.10
CA LEU A 80 -23.48 -3.46 18.19
C LEU A 80 -24.72 -2.57 17.94
N LYS A 81 -25.61 -2.98 17.03
CA LYS A 81 -26.83 -2.25 16.70
C LYS A 81 -28.01 -2.67 17.57
#